data_AF-A0A8T7FN71-F1
#
_entry.id   AF-A0A8T7FN71-F1
#
_cell.length_a   1.000
_cell.length_b   1.000
_cell.length_c   1.000
_cell.angle_alpha   90.00
_cell.angle_beta   90.00
_cell.angle_gamma   90.00
#
_symmetry.space_group_name_H-M   'P 1'
#
loop_
_entity.id
_entity.type
_entity.pdbx_description
1 polymer ?
#
loop_
_entity_poly.entity_id
_entity_poly.type
_entity_poly.pdbx_seq_one_letter_code
_entity_poly.pdbx_strand_id
1 'polypeptide(L)'
;MQISFKGIVRDIKNWEKDKDGNTLPPEKVTCQITFLDRETGGDVVITFPHDHGFSIGQDVDIKHALVKPQIRNFKLALYAQPNNTPVQASEEKPKK
;
A
#
# COMPACT_ATOMS: atom_id res chain seq x y z
N MET A 1 7.71 14.27 1.30
CA MET A 1 7.27 14.39 -0.11
C MET A 1 5.92 13.70 -0.24
N GLN A 2 5.02 14.17 -1.10
CA GLN A 2 3.74 13.50 -1.38
C GLN A 2 3.73 13.02 -2.83
N ILE A 3 3.12 11.87 -3.07
CA ILE A 3 2.92 11.32 -4.41
C ILE A 3 1.46 10.91 -4.60
N SER A 4 1.00 10.94 -5.84
CA SER A 4 -0.28 10.40 -6.27
C SER A 4 -0.05 9.60 -7.55
N PHE A 5 -0.67 8.43 -7.69
CA PHE A 5 -0.51 7.58 -8.87
C PHE A 5 -1.72 6.65 -9.05
N LYS A 6 -1.90 6.17 -10.28
CA LYS A 6 -2.90 5.15 -10.62
C LYS A 6 -2.19 3.86 -10.95
N GLY A 7 -2.62 2.77 -10.33
CA GLY A 7 -1.91 1.50 -10.47
C GLY A 7 -2.79 0.30 -10.24
N ILE A 8 -2.17 -0.87 -10.34
CA ILE A 8 -2.78 -2.15 -9.97
C ILE A 8 -2.01 -2.78 -8.83
N VAL A 9 -2.71 -3.35 -7.87
CA VAL A 9 -2.09 -4.10 -6.77
C VAL A 9 -1.48 -5.39 -7.34
N ARG A 10 -0.15 -5.51 -7.27
CA ARG A 10 0.56 -6.71 -7.76
C ARG A 10 0.80 -7.74 -6.69
N ASP A 11 1.19 -7.29 -5.50
CA ASP A 11 1.59 -8.20 -4.42
C ASP A 11 1.28 -7.58 -3.06
N ILE A 12 0.94 -8.43 -2.11
CA ILE A 12 0.59 -8.06 -0.73
C ILE A 12 1.37 -8.99 0.20
N LYS A 13 2.30 -8.43 0.96
CA LYS A 13 3.11 -9.16 1.94
C LYS A 13 2.73 -8.75 3.35
N ASN A 14 2.13 -9.67 4.08
CA ASN A 14 1.77 -9.49 5.48
C ASN A 14 2.87 -10.04 6.39
N TRP A 15 3.27 -9.25 7.38
CA TRP A 15 4.09 -9.73 8.49
C TRP A 15 3.22 -9.85 9.74
N GLU A 16 2.52 -10.97 9.84
CA GLU A 16 1.64 -11.32 10.96
C GLU A 16 2.36 -12.06 12.08
N LYS A 17 3.58 -12.52 11.86
CA LYS A 17 4.36 -13.28 12.83
C LYS A 17 5.70 -12.62 13.12
N ASP A 18 6.14 -12.72 14.37
CA ASP A 18 7.50 -12.37 14.76
C ASP A 18 8.51 -13.43 14.29
N LYS A 19 9.79 -13.21 14.58
CA LYS A 19 10.87 -14.15 14.21
C LYS A 19 10.74 -15.51 14.88
N ASP A 20 10.02 -15.57 16.00
CA ASP A 20 9.83 -16.75 16.83
C ASP A 20 8.52 -17.48 16.47
N GLY A 21 7.76 -16.96 15.51
CA GLY A 21 6.52 -17.54 14.99
C GLY A 21 5.27 -17.14 15.76
N ASN A 22 5.36 -16.23 16.75
CA ASN A 22 4.21 -15.74 17.49
C ASN A 22 3.43 -14.71 16.66
N THR A 23 2.11 -14.77 16.73
CA THR A 23 1.24 -13.79 16.10
C THR A 23 1.48 -12.41 16.71
N LEU A 24 1.80 -11.43 15.86
CA LEU A 24 1.95 -10.05 16.28
C LEU A 24 0.57 -9.46 16.61
N PRO A 25 0.47 -8.60 17.65
CA PRO A 25 -0.76 -7.88 17.92
C PRO A 25 -1.14 -6.99 16.71
N PRO A 26 -2.43 -6.78 16.41
CA PRO A 26 -2.89 -6.09 15.20
C PRO A 26 -2.23 -4.73 14.96
N GLU A 27 -1.92 -4.02 16.05
CA GLU A 27 -1.24 -2.71 16.05
C GLU A 27 0.21 -2.76 15.53
N LYS A 28 0.83 -3.94 15.57
CA LYS A 28 2.21 -4.19 15.12
C LYS A 28 2.28 -4.95 13.80
N VAL A 29 1.14 -5.44 13.31
CA VAL A 29 1.09 -6.10 12.01
C VAL A 29 1.24 -5.05 10.92
N THR A 30 2.27 -5.20 10.11
CA THR A 30 2.52 -4.34 8.96
C THR A 30 2.35 -5.14 7.70
N CYS A 31 1.77 -4.51 6.68
CA CYS A 31 1.66 -5.05 5.35
C CYS A 31 2.50 -4.19 4.40
N GLN A 32 3.18 -4.83 3.47
CA GLN A 32 3.79 -4.14 2.34
C GLN A 32 3.05 -4.52 1.07
N ILE A 33 2.58 -3.50 0.36
CA ILE A 33 1.86 -3.66 -0.90
C ILE A 33 2.73 -3.11 -2.02
N THR A 34 2.87 -3.91 -3.07
CA THR A 34 3.53 -3.52 -4.32
C THR A 34 2.46 -3.20 -5.34
N PHE A 35 2.52 -1.99 -5.89
CA PHE A 35 1.66 -1.51 -6.96
C PHE A 35 2.47 -1.38 -8.22
N LEU A 36 1.89 -1.75 -9.36
CA LEU A 36 2.42 -1.35 -10.65
C LEU A 36 1.74 -0.04 -11.04
N ASP A 37 2.53 1.02 -11.12
CA ASP A 37 2.07 2.29 -11.64
C ASP A 37 1.81 2.17 -13.14
N ARG A 38 0.60 2.52 -13.58
CA ARG A 38 0.21 2.43 -14.99
C ARG A 38 0.85 3.51 -15.84
N GLU A 39 1.26 4.62 -15.25
CA GLU A 39 1.86 5.73 -15.99
C GLU A 39 3.33 5.45 -16.29
N THR A 40 4.10 5.06 -15.28
CA THR A 40 5.54 4.81 -15.42
C THR A 40 5.89 3.36 -15.76
N GLY A 41 4.98 2.41 -15.50
CA GLY A 41 5.28 0.98 -15.54
C GLY A 41 6.21 0.52 -14.41
N GLY A 42 6.50 1.38 -13.44
CA GLY A 42 7.37 1.09 -12.31
C GLY A 42 6.62 0.48 -11.13
N ASP A 43 7.35 -0.29 -10.31
CA ASP A 43 6.83 -0.80 -9.05
C ASP A 43 6.93 0.26 -7.95
N VAL A 44 5.80 0.55 -7.30
CA VAL A 44 5.68 1.43 -6.13
C VAL A 44 5.39 0.57 -4.91
N VAL A 45 6.22 0.67 -3.88
CA VAL A 45 6.10 -0.13 -2.66
C VAL A 45 5.68 0.75 -1.50
N ILE A 46 4.57 0.39 -0.85
CA ILE A 46 3.93 1.18 0.22
C ILE A 46 3.71 0.27 1.43
N THR A 47 4.03 0.78 2.61
CA THR A 47 3.78 0.06 3.87
C THR A 47 2.46 0.55 4.46
N PHE A 48 1.55 -0.39 4.69
CA PHE A 48 0.24 -0.19 5.28
C PHE A 48 0.16 -0.79 6.68
N PRO A 49 -0.70 -0.23 7.55
CA PRO A 49 -1.21 -0.98 8.69
C PRO A 49 -2.01 -2.21 8.22
N HIS A 50 -2.26 -3.15 9.12
CA HIS A 50 -3.19 -4.25 8.86
C HIS A 50 -4.58 -3.73 8.47
N ASP A 51 -5.34 -4.54 7.73
CA ASP A 51 -6.70 -4.23 7.26
C ASP A 51 -6.79 -3.02 6.32
N HIS A 52 -5.90 -2.98 5.32
CA HIS A 52 -5.82 -1.91 4.32
C HIS A 52 -6.91 -1.98 3.24
N GLY A 53 -7.72 -3.05 3.19
CA GLY A 53 -8.84 -3.19 2.26
C GLY A 53 -8.47 -3.33 0.77
N PHE A 54 -7.23 -3.72 0.45
CA PHE A 54 -6.78 -3.92 -0.92
C PHE A 54 -6.71 -5.41 -1.28
N SER A 55 -6.99 -5.73 -2.53
CA SER A 55 -6.88 -7.09 -3.08
C SER A 55 -5.90 -7.13 -4.26
N ILE A 56 -5.18 -8.22 -4.45
CA ILE A 56 -4.31 -8.42 -5.63
C ILE A 56 -5.16 -8.34 -6.90
N GLY A 57 -4.66 -7.62 -7.90
CA GLY A 57 -5.37 -7.36 -9.16
C GLY A 57 -6.35 -6.18 -9.11
N GLN A 58 -6.53 -5.53 -7.96
CA GLN A 58 -7.39 -4.36 -7.83
C GLN A 58 -6.73 -3.14 -8.47
N ASP A 59 -7.50 -2.42 -9.28
CA ASP A 59 -7.14 -1.09 -9.76
C ASP A 59 -7.35 -0.04 -8.67
N VAL A 60 -6.35 0.83 -8.50
CA VAL A 60 -6.31 1.82 -7.43
C VAL A 60 -5.93 3.20 -7.96
N ASP A 61 -6.47 4.23 -7.33
CA ASP A 61 -6.09 5.63 -7.49
C ASP A 61 -5.60 6.14 -6.13
N ILE A 62 -4.29 6.07 -5.90
CA ILE A 62 -3.66 6.45 -4.64
C ILE A 62 -3.37 7.95 -4.68
N LYS A 63 -3.90 8.69 -3.70
CA LYS A 63 -3.74 10.15 -3.62
C LYS A 63 -3.04 10.56 -2.33
N HIS A 64 -2.15 11.55 -2.45
CA HIS A 64 -1.47 12.19 -1.34
C HIS A 64 -0.69 11.23 -0.42
N ALA A 65 -0.15 10.14 -0.98
CA ALA A 65 0.66 9.21 -0.22
C ALA A 65 1.95 9.90 0.26
N LEU A 66 2.21 9.82 1.55
CA LEU A 66 3.37 10.47 2.17
C LEU A 66 4.60 9.59 1.99
N VAL A 67 5.56 10.08 1.20
CA VAL A 67 6.85 9.43 1.03
C VAL A 67 7.82 9.88 2.12
N LYS A 68 8.25 8.92 2.94
CA LYS A 68 9.27 9.11 3.97
C LYS A 68 10.56 8.39 3.55
N PRO A 69 11.71 9.08 3.57
CA PRO A 69 13.00 8.41 3.40
C PRO A 69 13.25 7.52 4.62
N GLN A 70 13.52 6.25 4.39
CA GLN A 70 13.90 5.32 5.45
C GLN A 70 15.21 4.63 5.07
N ILE A 71 16.21 4.75 5.93
CA ILE A 71 17.47 4.04 5.78
C ILE A 71 17.31 2.66 6.42
N ARG A 72 17.42 1.61 5.62
CA ARG A 72 17.42 0.22 6.11
C ARG A 72 18.58 -0.53 5.46
N ASN A 73 19.45 -1.13 6.27
CA ASN A 73 20.64 -1.86 5.79
C ASN A 73 21.51 -1.04 4.81
N PHE A 74 21.77 0.23 5.12
CA PHE A 74 22.53 1.17 4.27
C PHE A 74 21.93 1.42 2.87
N LYS A 75 20.69 1.00 2.62
CA LYS A 75 19.94 1.37 1.42
C LYS A 75 18.92 2.44 1.77
N LEU A 76 18.92 3.53 1.01
CA LEU A 76 17.86 4.54 1.06
C LEU A 76 16.67 4.00 0.28
N ALA A 77 15.56 3.75 0.97
CA ALA A 77 14.30 3.37 0.35
C ALA A 77 13.26 4.46 0.59
N LEU A 78 12.46 4.75 -0.43
CA LEU A 78 11.35 5.68 -0.38
C LEU A 78 10.07 4.86 -0.16
N TYR A 79 9.47 5.00 1.02
CA TYR A 79 8.19 4.33 1.32
C TYR A 79 7.09 5.36 1.29
N ALA A 80 6.07 5.12 0.48
CA ALA A 80 4.82 5.84 0.64
C ALA A 80 4.05 5.24 1.84
N GLN A 81 3.30 6.09 2.54
CA GLN A 81 2.26 5.69 3.50
C GLN A 81 0.93 6.26 3.03
N PRO A 82 -0.17 5.48 3.09
CA PRO A 82 -1.50 6.03 2.82
C PRO A 82 -1.83 7.12 3.83
N ASN A 83 -2.37 8.25 3.38
CA ASN A 83 -2.83 9.31 4.27
C ASN A 83 -4.31 9.10 4.67
N ASN A 84 -4.64 7.89 5.15
CA ASN A 84 -5.96 7.49 5.68
C ASN A 84 -7.19 7.90 4.84
N THR A 85 -7.09 8.04 3.52
CA THR A 85 -8.26 8.37 2.70
C THR A 85 -8.76 7.12 1.98
N PRO A 86 -9.78 6.42 2.51
CA PRO A 86 -10.46 5.38 1.75
C PRO A 86 -11.22 6.06 0.61
N VAL A 87 -10.73 5.94 -0.62
CA VAL A 87 -11.53 6.28 -1.81
C VAL A 87 -12.19 4.99 -2.27
N GLN A 88 -13.30 4.64 -1.63
CA GLN A 88 -14.25 3.71 -2.23
C GLN A 88 -14.86 4.41 -3.44
N ALA A 89 -14.36 4.12 -4.64
CA ALA A 89 -15.12 4.37 -5.86
C ALA A 89 -16.27 3.36 -5.88
N SER A 90 -17.39 3.73 -5.25
CA SER A 90 -18.65 3.04 -5.51
C SER A 90 -19.06 3.41 -6.94
N GLU A 91 -19.03 2.41 -7.83
CA GLU A 91 -19.63 2.52 -9.15
C GLU A 91 -21.12 2.84 -8.97
N GLU A 92 -21.48 4.08 -9.23
CA GLU A 92 -22.86 4.54 -9.34
C GLU A 92 -23.48 3.86 -10.56
N LYS A 93 -24.20 2.74 -10.33
CA LYS A 93 -25.04 2.13 -11.36
C LYS A 93 -26.08 3.16 -11.83
N PRO A 94 -26.18 3.49 -13.13
CA PRO A 94 -27.25 4.35 -13.61
C PRO A 94 -28.56 3.55 -13.53
N LYS A 95 -29.50 4.00 -12.69
CA LYS A 95 -30.89 3.56 -12.78
C LYS A 95 -31.50 4.17 -14.05
N LYS A 96 -31.75 3.31 -15.04
CA LYS A 96 -32.76 3.55 -16.08
C LYS A 96 -34.15 3.53 -15.46
#